data_AF-A0A5A8F1X2-F1
#
_entry.id   AF-A0A5A8F1X2-F1
#
_cell.length_a   1.000
_cell.length_b   1.000
_cell.length_c   1.000
_cell.angle_alpha   90.00
_cell.angle_beta   90.00
_cell.angle_gamma   90.00
#
_symmetry.space_group_name_H-M   'P 1'
#
loop_
_entity.id
_entity.type
_entity.pdbx_description
1 polymer ?
#
loop_
_entity_poly.entity_id
_entity_poly.type
_entity_poly.pdbx_seq_one_letter_code
_entity_poly.pdbx_strand_id
1 'polypeptide(L)'
;MIEIKTLNTILALVTATGIFVVIQIIKANLEAQKINKYCSQLQEIMLFLKKRILKNELDCNFLNDCDDKIVNNINQLIKAYNNHIRENHYYKKLIVDLVSNRSGKNFSMYDLFEFFEKGKINDFFLSLVMNGGYLFANIVYLSLLKKYGFATRYQELKKQFNI
;
A
#
# COMPACT_ATOMS: atom_id res chain seq x y z
N MET A 1 11.53 -36.05 -41.38
CA MET A 1 12.66 -35.09 -41.42
C MET A 1 12.05 -33.70 -41.28
N ILE A 2 12.36 -32.96 -40.22
CA ILE A 2 11.80 -31.60 -40.05
C ILE A 2 12.53 -30.68 -41.03
N GLU A 3 11.81 -29.90 -41.83
CA GLU A 3 12.43 -28.94 -42.76
C GLU A 3 13.15 -27.84 -41.97
N ILE A 4 14.32 -27.43 -42.44
CA ILE A 4 15.16 -26.39 -41.81
C ILE A 4 14.37 -25.09 -41.59
N LYS A 5 13.43 -24.75 -42.48
CA LYS A 5 12.53 -23.60 -42.32
C LYS A 5 11.62 -23.75 -41.10
N THR A 6 10.99 -24.90 -40.92
CA THR A 6 10.14 -25.22 -39.76
C THR A 6 10.94 -25.18 -38.46
N LEU A 7 12.17 -25.72 -38.48
CA LEU A 7 13.08 -25.67 -37.32
C LEU A 7 13.44 -24.22 -36.94
N ASN A 8 13.77 -23.38 -37.92
CA ASN A 8 14.09 -21.97 -37.71
C ASN A 8 12.89 -21.16 -37.20
N THR A 9 11.68 -21.44 -37.69
CA THR A 9 10.44 -20.80 -37.19
C THR A 9 10.16 -21.18 -35.74
N ILE A 10 10.32 -22.46 -35.37
CA ILE A 10 10.18 -22.92 -33.98
C ILE A 10 11.20 -22.23 -33.08
N LEU A 11 12.47 -22.16 -33.50
CA LEU A 11 13.53 -21.49 -32.73
C LEU A 11 13.24 -20.00 -32.52
N ALA A 12 12.77 -19.31 -33.56
CA ALA A 12 12.42 -17.90 -33.48
C ALA A 12 11.25 -17.65 -32.52
N LEU A 13 10.23 -18.52 -32.54
CA LEU A 13 9.10 -18.47 -31.60
C LEU A 13 9.55 -18.67 -30.16
N VAL A 14 10.33 -19.72 -29.88
CA VAL A 14 10.87 -20.00 -28.53
C VAL A 14 11.70 -18.81 -28.02
N THR A 15 12.55 -18.25 -28.88
CA THR A 15 13.40 -17.10 -28.52
C THR A 15 12.56 -15.84 -28.27
N ALA A 16 11.56 -15.55 -29.12
CA ALA A 16 10.67 -14.41 -28.95
C ALA A 16 9.83 -14.53 -27.67
N THR A 17 9.31 -15.72 -27.37
CA THR A 17 8.59 -16.00 -26.12
C THR A 17 9.51 -15.85 -24.91
N GLY A 18 10.74 -16.35 -24.98
CA GLY A 18 11.74 -16.19 -23.92
C GLY A 18 12.05 -14.71 -23.63
N ILE A 19 12.30 -13.92 -24.67
CA ILE A 19 12.54 -12.47 -24.54
C ILE A 19 11.31 -11.76 -23.97
N PHE A 20 10.10 -12.11 -24.43
CA PHE A 20 8.87 -11.53 -23.91
C PHE A 20 8.71 -11.80 -22.41
N VAL A 21 8.95 -13.03 -21.96
CA VAL A 21 8.89 -13.40 -20.53
C VAL A 21 9.91 -12.60 -19.71
N VAL A 22 11.15 -12.50 -20.17
CA VAL A 22 12.20 -11.71 -19.48
C VAL A 22 11.80 -10.24 -19.36
N ILE A 23 11.26 -9.63 -20.42
CA ILE A 23 10.78 -8.24 -20.39
C ILE A 23 9.65 -8.07 -19.36
N GLN A 24 8.71 -9.01 -19.28
CA GLN A 24 7.62 -8.94 -18.30
C GLN A 24 8.14 -9.06 -16.86
N ILE A 25 9.11 -9.94 -16.61
CA ILE A 25 9.78 -10.07 -15.29
C ILE A 25 10.48 -8.76 -14.92
N ILE A 26 11.23 -8.16 -15.84
CA ILE A 26 11.90 -6.88 -15.60
C ILE A 26 10.88 -5.79 -15.27
N LYS A 27 9.79 -5.67 -16.05
CA LYS A 27 8.71 -4.71 -15.77
C LYS A 27 8.08 -4.94 -14.40
N ALA A 28 7.78 -6.19 -14.05
CA ALA A 28 7.24 -6.55 -12.74
C ALA A 28 8.17 -6.15 -11.60
N ASN A 29 9.47 -6.42 -11.73
CA ASN A 29 10.47 -6.05 -10.73
C ASN A 29 10.60 -4.53 -10.57
N LEU A 30 10.58 -3.78 -11.69
CA LEU A 30 10.60 -2.32 -11.65
C LEU A 30 9.37 -1.75 -10.95
N GLU A 31 8.18 -2.28 -11.21
CA GLU A 31 6.96 -1.86 -10.50
C GLU A 31 7.00 -2.25 -9.01
N ALA A 32 7.47 -3.45 -8.68
CA ALA A 32 7.66 -3.87 -7.30
C ALA A 32 8.63 -2.94 -6.53
N GLN A 33 9.73 -2.53 -7.16
CA GLN A 33 10.66 -1.56 -6.58
C GLN A 33 10.01 -0.19 -6.33
N LYS A 34 9.19 0.30 -7.28
CA LYS A 34 8.45 1.55 -7.10
C LYS A 34 7.47 1.47 -5.93
N ILE A 35 6.71 0.38 -5.85
CA ILE A 35 5.76 0.14 -4.75
C ILE A 35 6.50 0.08 -3.41
N ASN A 36 7.60 -0.68 -3.33
CA ASN A 36 8.41 -0.78 -2.11
C ASN A 36 8.92 0.59 -1.68
N LYS A 37 9.50 1.37 -2.61
CA LYS A 37 9.99 2.72 -2.32
C LYS A 37 8.87 3.63 -1.80
N TYR A 38 7.69 3.59 -2.41
CA TYR A 38 6.55 4.38 -1.98
C TYR A 38 6.07 3.99 -0.57
N CYS A 39 5.97 2.69 -0.28
CA CYS A 39 5.56 2.21 1.03
C CYS A 39 6.61 2.49 2.12
N SER A 40 7.90 2.41 1.80
CA SER A 40 8.99 2.85 2.69
C SER A 40 8.86 4.33 3.06
N GLN A 41 8.54 5.20 2.09
CA GLN A 41 8.30 6.63 2.35
C GLN A 41 7.12 6.84 3.30
N LEU A 42 6.00 6.13 3.11
CA LEU A 42 4.86 6.21 4.02
C LEU A 42 5.24 5.75 5.44
N GLN A 43 6.07 4.72 5.57
CA GLN A 43 6.55 4.25 6.86
C GLN A 43 7.46 5.29 7.53
N GLU A 44 8.35 5.94 6.79
CA GLU A 44 9.19 7.03 7.29
C GLU A 44 8.36 8.21 7.82
N ILE A 45 7.28 8.56 7.09
CA ILE A 45 6.33 9.59 7.53
C ILE A 45 5.67 9.20 8.85
N MET A 46 5.19 7.95 8.97
CA MET A 46 4.58 7.45 10.21
C MET A 46 5.56 7.47 11.37
N LEU A 47 6.84 7.12 11.14
CA LEU A 47 7.89 7.22 12.15
C LEU A 47 8.20 8.66 12.55
N PHE A 48 8.21 9.59 11.59
CA PHE A 48 8.37 11.01 11.86
C PHE A 48 7.24 11.54 12.76
N LEU A 49 5.98 11.25 12.40
CA LEU A 49 4.82 11.67 13.18
C LEU A 49 4.82 11.04 14.58
N LYS A 50 5.18 9.75 14.70
CA LYS A 50 5.32 9.07 15.99
C LYS A 50 6.32 9.77 16.91
N LYS A 51 7.46 10.19 16.38
CA LYS A 51 8.46 10.95 17.16
C LYS A 51 7.91 12.29 17.65
N ARG A 52 7.11 12.98 16.83
CA ARG A 52 6.46 14.25 17.22
C ARG A 52 5.43 14.05 18.33
N ILE A 53 4.57 13.03 18.19
CA ILE A 53 3.58 12.68 19.24
C ILE A 53 4.29 12.35 20.55
N LEU A 54 5.35 11.53 20.53
CA LEU A 54 6.12 11.17 21.72
C LEU A 54 6.80 12.34 22.42
N LYS A 55 7.10 13.41 21.68
CA LYS A 55 7.65 14.65 22.24
C LYS A 55 6.57 15.65 22.68
N ASN A 56 5.28 15.27 22.58
CA ASN A 56 4.13 16.15 22.78
C ASN A 56 4.18 17.41 21.89
N GLU A 57 4.74 17.28 20.68
CA GLU A 57 4.85 18.37 19.70
C GLU A 57 3.69 18.39 18.70
N LEU A 58 2.64 17.60 18.94
CA LEU A 58 1.45 17.51 18.09
C LEU A 58 0.21 17.91 18.92
N ASP A 59 0.06 19.22 19.14
CA ASP A 59 -1.02 19.85 19.90
C ASP A 59 -1.97 20.60 18.96
N CYS A 60 -2.56 19.87 18.03
CA CYS A 60 -3.52 20.40 17.06
C CYS A 60 -4.75 19.48 16.98
N ASN A 61 -5.95 20.06 16.99
CA ASN A 61 -7.20 19.31 16.88
C ASN A 61 -7.63 19.11 15.41
N PHE A 62 -7.26 20.05 14.53
CA PHE A 62 -7.46 19.95 13.09
C PHE A 62 -6.14 20.09 12.36
N LEU A 63 -6.07 19.47 11.17
CA LEU A 63 -4.88 19.50 10.33
C LEU A 63 -4.41 20.93 10.04
N ASN A 64 -5.34 21.85 9.80
CA ASN A 64 -5.04 23.24 9.48
C ASN A 64 -4.36 24.01 10.64
N ASP A 65 -4.39 23.45 11.85
CA ASP A 65 -3.80 24.06 13.05
C ASP A 65 -2.38 23.54 13.33
N CYS A 66 -1.91 22.55 12.57
CA CYS A 66 -0.58 21.95 12.75
C CYS A 66 0.50 22.71 11.93
N ASP A 67 1.79 22.49 12.22
CA ASP A 67 2.87 23.07 11.43
C ASP A 67 2.90 22.52 9.99
N ASP A 68 3.33 23.35 9.04
CA ASP A 68 3.38 23.03 7.61
C ASP A 68 4.05 21.70 7.30
N LYS A 69 5.08 21.33 8.07
CA LYS A 69 5.80 20.07 7.87
C LYS A 69 4.95 18.87 8.32
N ILE A 70 4.23 18.96 9.43
CA ILE A 70 3.25 17.93 9.84
C ILE A 70 2.10 17.87 8.83
N VAL A 71 1.58 19.02 8.40
CA VAL A 71 0.50 19.11 7.43
C VAL A 71 0.87 18.40 6.12
N ASN A 72 2.04 18.71 5.57
CA ASN A 72 2.52 18.09 4.33
C ASN A 72 2.64 16.56 4.46
N ASN A 73 3.18 16.08 5.59
CA ASN A 73 3.32 14.65 5.86
C ASN A 73 1.96 13.94 6.00
N ILE A 74 1.03 14.52 6.75
CA ILE A 74 -0.32 13.97 6.90
C ILE A 74 -1.06 13.98 5.57
N ASN A 75 -0.94 15.03 4.77
CA ASN A 75 -1.54 15.09 3.43
C ASN A 75 -1.03 13.98 2.50
N GLN A 76 0.22 13.56 2.63
CA GLN A 76 0.72 12.40 1.88
C GLN A 76 0.05 11.09 2.31
N LEU A 77 -0.23 10.91 3.60
CA LEU A 77 -1.00 9.77 4.11
C LEU A 77 -2.46 9.81 3.62
N ILE A 78 -3.10 10.98 3.68
CA ILE A 78 -4.46 11.18 3.18
C ILE A 78 -4.54 10.87 1.68
N LYS A 79 -3.56 11.32 0.89
CA LYS A 79 -3.46 11.00 -0.53
C LYS A 79 -3.32 9.50 -0.78
N ALA A 80 -2.50 8.81 0.01
CA ALA A 80 -2.36 7.36 -0.08
C ALA A 80 -3.68 6.63 0.23
N TYR A 81 -4.39 7.06 1.28
CA TYR A 81 -5.70 6.53 1.64
C TYR A 81 -6.72 6.75 0.50
N ASN A 82 -6.82 7.98 -0.01
CA ASN A 82 -7.77 8.32 -1.07
C ASN A 82 -7.53 7.52 -2.36
N ASN A 83 -6.26 7.34 -2.74
CA ASN A 83 -5.92 6.66 -3.99
C ASN A 83 -6.02 5.13 -3.93
N HIS A 84 -5.87 4.53 -2.74
CA HIS A 84 -5.65 3.08 -2.61
C HIS A 84 -6.62 2.39 -1.67
N ILE A 85 -7.33 3.10 -0.81
CA ILE A 85 -8.12 2.51 0.28
C ILE A 85 -9.57 2.98 0.27
N ARG A 86 -9.82 4.26 0.02
CA ARG A 86 -11.14 4.91 0.19
C ARG A 86 -12.32 4.12 -0.39
N GLU A 87 -12.21 3.67 -1.63
CA GLU A 87 -13.28 2.94 -2.33
C GLU A 87 -13.44 1.49 -1.85
N ASN A 88 -12.43 0.91 -1.21
CA ASN A 88 -12.42 -0.49 -0.84
C ASN A 88 -12.82 -0.70 0.63
N HIS A 89 -14.07 -1.14 0.83
CA HIS A 89 -14.62 -1.40 2.17
C HIS A 89 -13.79 -2.40 2.99
N TYR A 90 -13.24 -3.44 2.34
CA TYR A 90 -12.41 -4.43 3.03
C TYR A 90 -11.15 -3.80 3.63
N TYR A 91 -10.43 -2.96 2.88
CA TYR A 91 -9.22 -2.31 3.41
C TYR A 91 -9.52 -1.29 4.49
N LYS A 92 -10.63 -0.53 4.38
CA LYS A 92 -11.07 0.37 5.45
C LYS A 92 -11.32 -0.40 6.75
N LYS A 93 -12.08 -1.49 6.67
CA LYS A 93 -12.39 -2.34 7.82
C LYS A 93 -11.13 -2.94 8.42
N LEU A 94 -10.24 -3.43 7.57
CA LEU A 94 -8.96 -4.01 7.99
C LEU A 94 -8.09 -3.00 8.77
N ILE A 95 -8.04 -1.72 8.35
CA ILE A 95 -7.35 -0.69 9.13
C ILE A 95 -8.00 -0.54 10.51
N VAL A 96 -9.31 -0.34 10.55
CA VAL A 96 -10.04 -0.10 11.81
C VAL A 96 -9.83 -1.26 12.79
N ASP A 97 -10.02 -2.49 12.32
CA ASP A 97 -9.89 -3.70 13.13
C ASP A 97 -8.45 -3.85 13.65
N LEU A 98 -7.44 -3.69 12.80
CA LEU A 98 -6.04 -3.87 13.20
C LEU A 98 -5.54 -2.76 14.13
N VAL A 99 -5.95 -1.51 13.91
CA VAL A 99 -5.62 -0.40 14.80
C VAL A 99 -6.28 -0.60 16.15
N SER A 100 -7.55 -1.00 16.18
CA SER A 100 -8.30 -1.28 17.40
C SER A 100 -7.65 -2.39 18.22
N ASN A 101 -7.32 -3.51 17.56
CA ASN A 101 -6.66 -4.65 18.19
C ASN A 101 -5.29 -4.29 18.78
N ARG A 102 -4.53 -3.40 18.14
CA ARG A 102 -3.20 -3.00 18.63
C ARG A 102 -3.24 -1.93 19.71
N SER A 103 -4.21 -1.04 19.68
CA SER A 103 -4.36 0.02 20.67
C SER A 103 -5.10 -0.45 21.93
N GLY A 104 -5.84 -1.56 21.84
CA GLY A 104 -6.78 -1.97 22.89
C GLY A 104 -8.01 -1.06 23.00
N LYS A 105 -8.24 -0.19 22.01
CA LYS A 105 -9.39 0.71 21.92
C LYS A 105 -10.31 0.24 20.80
N ASN A 106 -11.62 0.37 20.97
CA ASN A 106 -12.57 0.08 19.90
C ASN A 106 -12.80 1.32 19.04
N PHE A 107 -12.29 1.29 17.80
CA PHE A 107 -12.56 2.33 16.82
C PHE A 107 -13.64 1.91 15.83
N SER A 108 -14.31 2.91 15.29
CA SER A 108 -15.35 2.77 14.27
C SER A 108 -14.87 3.29 12.91
N MET A 109 -15.63 2.98 11.87
CA MET A 109 -15.45 3.61 10.55
C MET A 109 -15.63 5.13 10.60
N TYR A 110 -16.42 5.64 11.55
CA TYR A 110 -16.63 7.06 11.72
C TYR A 110 -15.34 7.75 12.19
N ASP A 111 -14.58 7.14 13.10
CA ASP A 111 -13.30 7.70 13.57
C ASP A 111 -12.27 7.77 12.43
N LEU A 112 -12.23 6.73 11.59
CA LEU A 112 -11.41 6.73 10.38
C LEU A 112 -11.83 7.86 9.43
N PHE A 113 -13.13 8.04 9.22
CA PHE A 113 -13.69 9.08 8.36
C PHE A 113 -13.41 10.50 8.89
N GLU A 114 -13.55 10.74 10.20
CA GLU A 114 -13.24 12.05 10.79
C GLU A 114 -11.80 12.49 10.51
N PHE A 115 -10.85 11.56 10.58
CA PHE A 115 -9.47 11.90 10.24
C PHE A 115 -9.26 12.07 8.73
N PHE A 116 -9.52 11.03 7.93
CA PHE A 116 -9.13 11.03 6.51
C PHE A 116 -9.98 11.94 5.62
N GLU A 117 -11.21 12.25 5.99
CA GLU A 117 -12.12 13.06 5.18
C GLU A 117 -12.40 14.45 5.77
N LYS A 118 -12.37 14.59 7.10
CA LYS A 118 -12.55 15.90 7.76
C LYS A 118 -11.25 16.53 8.27
N GLY A 119 -10.13 15.84 8.20
CA GLY A 119 -8.83 16.34 8.67
C GLY A 119 -8.75 16.54 10.19
N LYS A 120 -9.64 15.89 10.96
CA LYS A 120 -9.65 15.99 12.42
C LYS A 120 -8.62 15.03 13.03
N ILE A 121 -7.70 15.57 13.81
CA ILE A 121 -6.68 14.79 14.52
C ILE A 121 -7.36 14.14 15.74
N ASN A 122 -7.75 12.88 15.60
CA ASN A 122 -8.50 12.16 16.64
C ASN A 122 -7.70 10.98 17.23
N ASP A 123 -8.28 10.34 18.25
CA ASP A 123 -7.70 9.18 18.93
C ASP A 123 -7.36 8.03 17.98
N PHE A 124 -8.13 7.86 16.90
CA PHE A 124 -7.86 6.87 15.88
C PHE A 124 -6.57 7.20 15.13
N PHE A 125 -6.38 8.44 14.65
CA PHE A 125 -5.14 8.87 14.01
C PHE A 125 -3.94 8.70 14.93
N LEU A 126 -4.05 9.15 16.19
CA LEU A 126 -2.98 9.00 17.17
C LEU A 126 -2.62 7.53 17.37
N SER A 127 -3.62 6.65 17.48
CA SER A 127 -3.41 5.21 17.61
C SER A 127 -2.84 4.57 16.35
N LEU A 128 -3.26 5.03 15.17
CA LEU A 128 -2.74 4.61 13.88
C LEU A 128 -1.25 4.92 13.79
N VAL A 129 -0.83 6.13 14.15
CA VAL A 129 0.59 6.53 14.12
C VAL A 129 1.40 5.79 15.19
N MET A 130 0.90 5.72 16.42
CA MET A 130 1.64 5.18 17.56
C MET A 130 1.79 3.66 17.51
N ASN A 131 0.69 2.95 17.19
CA ASN A 131 0.57 1.50 17.31
C ASN A 131 0.41 0.79 15.96
N GLY A 132 -0.06 1.50 14.93
CA GLY A 132 -0.34 0.97 13.59
C GLY A 132 0.56 1.51 12.47
N GLY A 133 1.70 2.15 12.80
CA GLY A 133 2.50 2.90 11.83
C GLY A 133 2.85 2.14 10.55
N TYR A 134 3.25 0.88 10.68
CA TYR A 134 3.57 0.03 9.53
C TYR A 134 2.33 -0.66 8.92
N LEU A 135 1.24 -0.79 9.67
CA LEU A 135 0.02 -1.43 9.20
C LEU A 135 -0.59 -0.64 8.05
N PHE A 136 -0.61 0.69 8.16
CA PHE A 136 -1.11 1.55 7.08
C PHE A 136 -0.33 1.34 5.78
N ALA A 137 1.00 1.42 5.85
CA ALA A 137 1.87 1.23 4.69
C ALA A 137 1.68 -0.17 4.07
N ASN A 138 1.55 -1.22 4.90
CA ASN A 138 1.31 -2.58 4.44
C ASN A 138 -0.06 -2.76 3.78
N ILE A 139 -1.10 -2.07 4.24
CA ILE A 139 -2.43 -2.14 3.61
C ILE A 139 -2.42 -1.41 2.27
N VAL A 140 -1.73 -0.26 2.17
CA VAL A 140 -1.48 0.42 0.89
C VAL A 140 -0.71 -0.51 -0.06
N TYR A 141 0.34 -1.19 0.43
CA TYR A 141 1.12 -2.16 -0.32
C TYR A 141 0.24 -3.29 -0.89
N LEU A 142 -0.59 -3.91 -0.05
CA LEU A 142 -1.52 -4.96 -0.47
C LEU A 142 -2.54 -4.47 -1.50
N SER A 143 -3.04 -3.25 -1.36
CA SER A 143 -3.95 -2.64 -2.34
C SER A 143 -3.26 -2.44 -3.70
N LEU A 144 -2.02 -1.94 -3.70
CA LEU A 144 -1.22 -1.78 -4.92
C LEU A 144 -0.94 -3.14 -5.58
N LEU A 145 -0.52 -4.15 -4.83
CA LEU A 145 -0.31 -5.49 -5.38
C LEU A 145 -1.57 -6.07 -6.03
N LYS A 146 -2.74 -5.84 -5.43
CA LYS A 146 -4.02 -6.26 -6.00
C LYS A 146 -4.34 -5.49 -7.28
N LYS A 147 -4.14 -4.16 -7.30
CA LYS A 147 -4.40 -3.30 -8.47
C LYS A 147 -3.55 -3.70 -9.69
N TYR A 148 -2.29 -4.05 -9.46
CA TYR A 148 -1.38 -4.48 -10.54
C TYR A 148 -1.51 -5.98 -10.89
N GLY A 149 -2.50 -6.68 -10.32
CA GLY A 149 -2.77 -8.08 -10.63
C GLY A 149 -1.74 -9.07 -10.08
N PHE A 150 -0.79 -8.64 -9.24
CA PHE A 150 0.17 -9.54 -8.61
C PHE A 150 -0.51 -10.53 -7.66
N ALA A 151 -1.55 -10.10 -6.96
CA ALA A 151 -2.33 -10.98 -6.08
C ALA A 151 -3.26 -11.94 -6.87
N THR A 152 -3.90 -11.46 -7.93
CA THR A 152 -4.86 -12.23 -8.73
C THR A 152 -4.15 -13.29 -9.56
N ARG A 153 -3.02 -12.92 -10.19
CA ARG A 153 -2.25 -13.85 -11.03
C ARG A 153 -1.61 -14.97 -10.21
N TYR A 154 -1.13 -14.69 -8.99
CA TYR A 154 -0.66 -15.75 -8.09
C TYR A 154 -1.80 -16.67 -7.64
N GLN A 155 -2.99 -16.15 -7.29
CA GLN A 155 -4.13 -16.98 -6.92
C GLN A 155 -4.69 -17.81 -8.09
N GLU A 156 -4.68 -17.27 -9.29
CA GLU A 156 -5.05 -17.99 -10.52
C GLU A 156 -4.04 -19.07 -10.88
N LEU A 157 -2.73 -18.75 -10.81
CA LEU A 157 -1.66 -19.74 -10.98
C LEU A 157 -1.74 -20.82 -9.89
N LYS A 158 -2.00 -20.44 -8.64
CA LYS A 158 -2.18 -21.39 -7.53
C LYS A 158 -3.35 -22.34 -7.79
N LYS A 159 -4.48 -21.83 -8.29
CA LYS A 159 -5.65 -22.63 -8.70
C LYS A 159 -5.39 -23.49 -9.96
N GLN A 160 -4.65 -22.98 -10.94
CA GLN A 160 -4.32 -23.72 -12.16
C GLN A 160 -3.31 -24.85 -11.92
N PHE A 161 -2.36 -24.63 -11.02
CA PHE A 161 -1.25 -25.56 -10.76
C PHE A 161 -1.40 -26.36 -9.47
N ASN A 162 -2.51 -26.21 -8.73
CA ASN A 162 -2.82 -26.94 -7.49
C ASN A 162 -1.68 -26.91 -6.45
N ILE A 163 -1.03 -25.74 -6.32
CA ILE A 163 -0.05 -25.43 -5.25
C ILE A 163 -0.79 -24.77 -4.07
#